data_AF-A0A2V9N2P1-F1
#
_entry.id   AF-A0A2V9N2P1-F1
#
_cell.length_a   1.000
_cell.length_b   1.000
_cell.length_c   1.000
_cell.angle_alpha   90.00
_cell.angle_beta   90.00
_cell.angle_gamma   90.00
#
_symmetry.space_group_name_H-M   'P 1'
#
loop_
_entity.id
_entity.type
_entity.pdbx_description
1 polymer ?
#
loop_
_entity_poly.entity_id
_entity_poly.type
_entity_poly.pdbx_seq_one_letter_code
_entity_poly.pdbx_strand_id
1 'polypeptide(L)'
;MQSDGRGKQRPTQPDCSGHSACLSEVAEQRVQAGVDSEQTGKQARLASARAHLRLIQAEGSIDVLRTTLSQLTGVPVNSLGTAPDSVPSLPEVPKSGDPAKAQESSPAVLFAQQHAIAQSFRARGEHRSLWPSVDFATQYAVLAKFNNWTQFFPNNVFERNNATVGVVIRFPFFNPSQHAHAQVADAEAIRANKEVEATKNQVSQQELKLRRSVEQLQAAQQVSELEYEIAQSNVEAVDIRIKSGTATVNEGEQARTELYAKYNALQDANFELLRARVNLLRMTGELESWVDRAK
;
A
#
# COMPACT_ATOMS: atom_id res chain seq x y z
N MET A 1 -50.16 51.20 41.48
CA MET A 1 -50.29 50.52 40.16
C MET A 1 -49.35 51.19 39.19
N GLN A 2 -48.20 50.58 38.93
CA GLN A 2 -47.51 50.62 37.63
C GLN A 2 -46.33 49.67 37.71
N SER A 3 -46.59 48.46 37.21
CA SER A 3 -45.61 47.40 36.98
C SER A 3 -44.90 47.70 35.66
N ASP A 4 -43.60 47.99 35.70
CA ASP A 4 -42.81 48.20 34.50
C ASP A 4 -42.09 46.90 34.10
N GLY A 5 -42.41 46.43 32.90
CA GLY A 5 -42.04 45.12 32.37
C GLY A 5 -40.64 45.13 31.79
N ARG A 6 -39.70 44.48 32.48
CA ARG A 6 -38.39 44.12 31.89
C ARG A 6 -38.58 42.96 30.91
N GLY A 7 -38.75 43.29 29.63
CA GLY A 7 -38.66 42.35 28.53
C GLY A 7 -37.26 41.75 28.44
N LYS A 8 -37.12 40.47 28.81
CA LYS A 8 -35.96 39.64 28.47
C LYS A 8 -35.94 39.43 26.95
N GLN A 9 -35.09 40.18 26.24
CA GLN A 9 -34.75 39.87 24.87
C GLN A 9 -34.10 38.48 24.82
N ARG A 10 -34.67 37.57 24.02
CA ARG A 10 -34.02 36.30 23.67
C ARG A 10 -32.81 36.62 22.78
N PRO A 11 -31.64 36.01 23.01
CA PRO A 11 -30.52 36.16 22.08
C PRO A 11 -30.94 35.58 20.73
N THR A 12 -30.77 36.38 19.68
CA THR A 12 -30.96 36.01 18.28
C THR A 12 -29.97 34.93 17.89
N GLN A 13 -30.46 33.85 17.30
CA GLN A 13 -29.67 32.70 16.88
C GLN A 13 -28.78 33.11 15.69
N PRO A 14 -27.45 32.97 15.79
CA PRO A 14 -26.55 33.42 14.73
C PRO A 14 -26.63 32.48 13.52
N ASP A 15 -26.62 33.08 12.33
CA ASP A 15 -26.66 32.40 11.03
C ASP A 15 -25.23 31.96 10.65
N CYS A 16 -24.85 30.75 11.05
CA CYS A 16 -23.47 30.23 10.90
C CYS A 16 -23.47 28.95 10.06
N SER A 17 -22.59 28.87 9.06
CA SER A 17 -22.48 27.80 8.06
C SER A 17 -21.85 26.48 8.56
N GLY A 18 -22.00 26.14 9.85
CA GLY A 18 -21.51 24.88 10.43
C GLY A 18 -21.76 24.75 11.95
N HIS A 19 -22.05 23.53 12.42
CA HIS A 19 -22.46 23.27 13.81
C HIS A 19 -21.41 23.71 14.85
N SER A 20 -20.12 23.43 14.62
CA SER A 20 -19.03 23.81 15.55
C SER A 20 -18.75 25.31 15.59
N ALA A 21 -18.88 25.99 14.45
CA ALA A 21 -18.73 27.45 14.35
C ALA A 21 -19.89 28.16 15.07
N CYS A 22 -21.11 27.67 14.87
CA CYS A 22 -22.30 28.13 15.57
C CYS A 22 -22.16 28.01 17.09
N LEU A 23 -21.67 26.85 17.58
CA LEU A 23 -21.46 26.63 19.00
C LEU A 23 -20.41 27.56 19.61
N SER A 24 -19.30 27.84 18.91
CA SER A 24 -18.30 28.79 19.40
C SER A 24 -18.82 30.22 19.47
N GLU A 25 -19.61 30.65 18.48
CA GLU A 25 -20.16 32.00 18.42
C GLU A 25 -21.24 32.22 19.48
N VAL A 26 -22.12 31.24 19.67
CA VAL A 26 -23.10 31.24 20.76
C VAL A 26 -22.42 31.25 22.13
N ALA A 27 -21.36 30.46 22.32
CA ALA A 27 -20.60 30.45 23.57
C ALA A 27 -19.93 31.82 23.85
N GLU A 28 -19.33 32.46 22.85
CA GLU A 28 -18.74 33.79 22.99
C GLU A 28 -19.78 34.86 23.36
N GLN A 29 -20.96 34.83 22.73
CA GLN A 29 -22.06 35.75 23.07
C GLN A 29 -22.57 35.54 24.51
N ARG A 30 -22.61 34.29 24.99
CA ARG A 30 -23.05 33.99 26.37
C ARG A 30 -22.02 34.33 27.43
N VAL A 31 -20.73 34.25 27.10
CA VAL A 31 -19.65 34.77 27.97
C VAL A 31 -19.70 36.29 28.05
N GLN A 32 -19.89 36.99 26.93
CA GLN A 32 -20.07 38.45 26.91
C GLN A 32 -21.31 38.91 27.68
N ALA A 33 -22.38 38.10 27.66
CA ALA A 33 -23.59 38.34 28.44
C ALA A 33 -23.45 37.99 29.94
N GLY A 34 -22.28 37.50 30.38
CA GLY A 34 -22.01 37.10 31.77
C GLY A 34 -22.75 35.84 32.23
N VAL A 35 -23.29 35.05 31.29
CA VAL A 35 -24.08 33.84 31.56
C VAL A 35 -23.18 32.61 31.70
N ASP A 36 -22.13 32.54 30.88
CA ASP A 36 -21.16 31.44 30.88
C ASP A 36 -19.77 31.92 31.34
N SER A 37 -18.96 30.98 31.83
CA SER A 37 -17.60 31.28 32.28
C SER A 37 -16.63 31.45 31.11
N GLU A 38 -15.56 32.23 31.31
CA GLU A 38 -14.42 32.34 30.38
C GLU A 38 -13.82 30.97 30.00
N GLN A 39 -13.85 30.00 30.92
CA GLN A 39 -13.40 28.64 30.66
C GLN A 39 -14.28 27.94 29.61
N THR A 40 -15.60 28.09 29.70
CA THR A 40 -16.57 27.55 28.75
C THR A 40 -16.36 28.12 27.35
N GLY A 41 -16.13 29.43 27.24
CA GLY A 41 -15.79 30.08 25.97
C GLY A 41 -14.50 29.53 25.34
N LYS A 42 -13.44 29.33 26.14
CA LYS A 42 -12.19 28.72 25.67
C LYS A 42 -12.37 27.27 25.20
N GLN A 43 -13.19 26.48 25.89
CA GLN A 43 -13.51 25.10 25.49
C GLN A 43 -14.26 25.04 24.15
N ALA A 44 -15.26 25.90 23.96
CA ALA A 44 -16.01 25.98 22.70
C ALA A 44 -15.10 26.41 21.53
N ARG A 45 -14.23 27.40 21.75
CA ARG A 45 -13.23 27.83 20.76
C ARG A 45 -12.23 26.71 20.42
N LEU A 46 -11.79 25.93 21.41
CA LEU A 46 -10.93 24.76 21.18
C LEU A 46 -11.64 23.68 20.35
N ALA A 47 -12.91 23.39 20.63
CA ALA A 47 -13.69 22.42 19.87
C ALA A 47 -13.84 22.86 18.39
N SER A 48 -14.16 24.13 18.15
CA SER A 48 -14.25 24.70 16.80
C SER A 48 -12.90 24.66 16.06
N ALA A 49 -11.81 25.04 16.72
CA ALA A 49 -10.46 24.97 16.15
C ALA A 49 -10.04 23.53 15.79
N ARG A 50 -10.39 22.54 16.62
CA ARG A 50 -10.14 21.12 16.34
C ARG A 50 -10.94 20.61 15.14
N ALA A 51 -12.20 21.00 15.01
CA ALA A 51 -13.02 20.66 13.85
C ALA A 51 -12.44 21.26 12.57
N HIS A 52 -12.04 22.53 12.61
CA HIS A 52 -11.39 23.20 11.47
C HIS A 52 -10.07 22.54 11.07
N LEU A 53 -9.22 22.19 12.06
CA LEU A 53 -7.98 21.46 11.81
C LEU A 53 -8.24 20.13 11.09
N ARG A 54 -9.24 19.36 11.53
CA ARG A 54 -9.61 18.07 10.91
C ARG A 54 -10.11 18.26 9.48
N LEU A 55 -10.86 19.32 9.18
CA LEU A 55 -11.29 19.63 7.82
C LEU A 55 -10.07 19.87 6.91
N ILE A 56 -9.14 20.74 7.33
CA ILE A 56 -7.91 21.02 6.58
C ILE A 56 -7.07 19.75 6.37
N GLN A 57 -6.97 18.89 7.40
CA GLN A 57 -6.28 17.60 7.29
C GLN A 57 -6.97 16.66 6.30
N ALA A 58 -8.30 16.60 6.29
CA ALA A 58 -9.06 15.78 5.35
C ALA A 58 -8.88 16.27 3.91
N GLU A 59 -9.02 17.58 3.67
CA GLU A 59 -8.80 18.21 2.35
C GLU A 59 -7.38 17.95 1.84
N GLY A 60 -6.37 18.19 2.69
CA GLY A 60 -4.98 17.90 2.35
C GLY A 60 -4.74 16.42 2.03
N SER A 61 -5.37 15.50 2.77
CA SER A 61 -5.28 14.06 2.48
C SER A 61 -5.90 13.70 1.13
N ILE A 62 -7.03 14.33 0.78
CA ILE A 62 -7.72 14.11 -0.50
C ILE A 62 -6.84 14.57 -1.67
N ASP A 63 -6.20 15.74 -1.56
CA ASP A 63 -5.33 16.28 -2.60
C ASP A 63 -4.08 15.41 -2.82
N VAL A 64 -3.45 14.94 -1.73
CA VAL A 64 -2.32 14.01 -1.81
C VAL A 64 -2.74 12.68 -2.43
N LEU A 65 -3.89 12.13 -2.02
CA LEU A 65 -4.40 10.87 -2.57
C LEU A 65 -4.75 10.98 -4.05
N ARG A 66 -5.41 12.07 -4.47
CA ARG A 66 -5.72 12.33 -5.89
C ARG A 66 -4.45 12.46 -6.73
N THR A 67 -3.45 13.17 -6.22
CA THR A 67 -2.15 13.33 -6.90
C THR A 67 -1.45 11.98 -7.04
N THR A 68 -1.42 11.20 -5.97
CA THR A 68 -0.81 9.86 -5.97
C THR A 68 -1.54 8.93 -6.94
N LEU A 69 -2.87 8.94 -6.95
CA LEU A 69 -3.67 8.13 -7.87
C LEU A 69 -3.46 8.55 -9.32
N SER A 70 -3.35 9.85 -9.59
CA SER A 70 -3.03 10.39 -10.92
C SER A 70 -1.67 9.88 -11.41
N GLN A 71 -0.66 9.85 -10.55
CA GLN A 71 0.66 9.31 -10.89
C GLN A 71 0.65 7.81 -11.15
N LEU A 72 -0.13 7.04 -10.36
CA LEU A 72 -0.22 5.58 -10.50
C LEU A 72 -1.03 5.14 -11.73
N THR A 73 -2.04 5.93 -12.14
CA THR A 73 -2.97 5.58 -13.21
C THR A 73 -2.69 6.30 -14.54
N GLY A 74 -1.94 7.40 -14.50
CA GLY A 74 -1.77 8.30 -15.64
C GLY A 74 -2.99 9.18 -15.96
N VAL A 75 -4.06 9.10 -15.14
CA VAL A 75 -5.30 9.87 -15.33
C VAL A 75 -5.13 11.27 -14.73
N PRO A 76 -5.49 12.37 -15.43
CA PRO A 76 -5.37 13.73 -14.89
C PRO A 76 -6.18 13.94 -13.60
N VAL A 77 -5.61 14.68 -12.64
CA VAL A 77 -6.24 14.96 -11.33
C VAL A 77 -7.68 15.48 -11.46
N ASN A 78 -7.93 16.40 -12.40
CA ASN A 78 -9.24 17.03 -12.58
C ASN A 78 -10.32 16.08 -13.12
N SER A 79 -9.94 14.91 -13.62
CA SER A 79 -10.87 13.88 -14.10
C SER A 79 -11.17 12.81 -13.06
N LEU A 80 -10.51 12.84 -11.89
CA LEU A 80 -10.72 11.89 -10.80
C LEU A 80 -11.89 12.35 -9.91
N GLY A 81 -13.00 11.61 -9.96
CA GLY A 81 -14.14 11.76 -9.07
C GLY A 81 -14.13 10.73 -7.93
N THR A 82 -14.92 10.99 -6.88
CA THR A 82 -15.18 10.03 -5.79
C THR A 82 -16.59 9.49 -5.92
N ALA A 83 -16.74 8.16 -5.92
CA ALA A 83 -18.04 7.48 -5.89
C ALA A 83 -18.13 6.64 -4.59
N PRO A 84 -18.80 7.14 -3.53
CA PRO A 84 -18.84 6.47 -2.24
C PRO A 84 -19.43 5.05 -2.32
N ASP A 85 -20.42 4.86 -3.18
CA ASP A 85 -21.15 3.59 -3.31
C ASP A 85 -20.44 2.55 -4.20
N SER A 86 -19.24 2.87 -4.72
CA SER A 86 -18.49 2.00 -5.63
C SER A 86 -17.58 0.99 -4.95
N VAL A 87 -17.37 1.10 -3.62
CA VAL A 87 -16.49 0.19 -2.88
C VAL A 87 -17.30 -1.04 -2.44
N PRO A 88 -17.00 -2.25 -2.94
CA PRO A 88 -17.71 -3.45 -2.53
C PRO A 88 -17.42 -3.78 -1.06
N SER A 89 -18.34 -4.47 -0.40
CA SER A 89 -18.09 -4.98 0.96
C SER A 89 -16.87 -5.91 0.95
N LEU A 90 -15.95 -5.72 1.91
CA LEU A 90 -14.82 -6.61 2.09
C LEU A 90 -15.28 -7.99 2.57
N PRO A 91 -14.71 -9.09 2.05
CA PRO A 91 -15.03 -10.43 2.51
C PRO A 91 -14.55 -10.61 3.94
N GLU A 92 -15.23 -11.50 4.69
CA GLU A 92 -14.75 -11.92 5.98
C GLU A 92 -13.41 -12.64 5.84
N VAL A 93 -12.46 -12.29 6.70
CA VAL A 93 -11.15 -12.94 6.73
C VAL A 93 -11.26 -14.23 7.52
N PRO A 94 -11.00 -15.40 6.91
CA PRO A 94 -10.99 -16.67 7.64
C PRO A 94 -9.96 -16.64 8.78
N LYS A 95 -10.34 -17.17 9.94
CA LYS A 95 -9.48 -17.23 11.14
C LYS A 95 -8.19 -18.03 10.91
N SER A 96 -8.23 -19.02 10.02
CA SER A 96 -7.06 -19.76 9.55
C SER A 96 -6.86 -19.52 8.06
N GLY A 97 -5.68 -18.99 7.70
CA GLY A 97 -5.23 -18.93 6.31
C GLY A 97 -4.58 -20.24 5.88
N ASP A 98 -4.63 -20.51 4.59
CA ASP A 98 -3.76 -21.51 3.97
C ASP A 98 -2.47 -20.82 3.53
N PRO A 99 -1.33 -21.03 4.23
CA PRO A 99 -0.07 -20.40 3.89
C PRO A 99 0.44 -20.81 2.51
N ALA A 100 0.01 -21.96 1.97
CA ALA A 100 0.39 -22.39 0.63
C ALA A 100 -0.15 -21.43 -0.44
N LYS A 101 -1.39 -20.95 -0.29
CA LYS A 101 -1.98 -19.99 -1.24
C LYS A 101 -1.22 -18.67 -1.31
N ALA A 102 -0.80 -18.13 -0.17
CA ALA A 102 -0.01 -16.90 -0.12
C ALA A 102 1.37 -17.10 -0.75
N GLN A 103 1.99 -18.28 -0.55
CA GLN A 103 3.27 -18.60 -1.18
C GLN A 103 3.16 -18.76 -2.70
N GLU A 104 2.11 -19.40 -3.20
CA GLU A 104 1.89 -19.66 -4.63
C GLU A 104 1.57 -18.39 -5.42
N SER A 105 0.79 -17.49 -4.84
CA SER A 105 0.42 -16.21 -5.47
C SER A 105 1.51 -15.13 -5.35
N SER A 106 2.53 -15.32 -4.50
CA SER A 106 3.55 -14.31 -4.24
C SER A 106 4.54 -14.17 -5.42
N PRO A 107 4.65 -12.97 -6.04
CA PRO A 107 5.64 -12.72 -7.10
C PRO A 107 7.09 -12.91 -6.63
N ALA A 108 7.37 -12.64 -5.34
CA ALA A 108 8.71 -12.81 -4.77
C ALA A 108 9.11 -14.29 -4.72
N VAL A 109 8.17 -15.18 -4.37
CA VAL A 109 8.40 -16.63 -4.36
C VAL A 109 8.57 -17.14 -5.78
N LEU A 110 7.73 -16.70 -6.72
CA LEU A 110 7.85 -17.06 -8.14
C LEU A 110 9.21 -16.63 -8.71
N PHE A 111 9.65 -15.40 -8.41
CA PHE A 111 10.96 -14.92 -8.82
C PHE A 111 12.09 -15.77 -8.25
N ALA A 112 12.07 -16.06 -6.95
CA ALA A 112 13.08 -16.90 -6.32
C ALA A 112 13.13 -18.30 -6.94
N GLN A 113 11.97 -18.90 -7.25
CA GLN A 113 11.90 -20.20 -7.93
C GLN A 113 12.52 -20.15 -9.32
N GLN A 114 12.17 -19.16 -10.13
CA GLN A 114 12.76 -19.00 -11.47
C GLN A 114 14.26 -18.72 -11.40
N HIS A 115 14.71 -17.97 -10.39
CA HIS A 115 16.13 -17.75 -10.15
C HIS A 115 16.86 -19.06 -9.81
N ALA A 116 16.30 -19.89 -8.93
CA ALA A 116 16.87 -21.19 -8.59
C ALA A 116 16.94 -22.12 -9.82
N ILE A 117 15.90 -22.13 -10.66
CA ILE A 117 15.91 -22.86 -11.93
C ILE A 117 17.03 -22.35 -12.85
N ALA A 118 17.18 -21.03 -12.99
CA ALA A 118 18.24 -20.43 -13.80
C ALA A 118 19.64 -20.81 -13.30
N GLN A 119 19.88 -20.79 -11.98
CA GLN A 119 21.16 -21.22 -11.40
C GLN A 119 21.42 -22.71 -11.63
N SER A 120 20.38 -23.56 -11.60
CA SER A 120 20.52 -24.98 -11.95
C SER A 120 20.92 -25.20 -13.42
N PHE A 121 20.44 -24.35 -14.34
CA PHE A 121 20.86 -24.39 -15.75
C PHE A 121 22.29 -23.88 -15.91
N ARG A 122 22.67 -22.84 -15.15
CA ARG A 122 24.04 -22.33 -15.11
C ARG A 122 25.02 -23.41 -14.65
N ALA A 123 24.75 -24.07 -13.52
CA ALA A 123 25.59 -25.15 -12.99
C ALA A 123 25.79 -26.29 -14.01
N ARG A 124 24.72 -26.67 -14.71
CA ARG A 124 24.78 -27.64 -15.82
C ARG A 124 25.60 -27.11 -17.01
N GLY A 125 25.49 -25.83 -17.35
CA GLY A 125 26.28 -25.18 -18.40
C GLY A 125 27.77 -25.19 -18.08
N GLU A 126 28.14 -24.82 -16.86
CA GLU A 126 29.54 -24.83 -16.39
C GLU A 126 30.13 -26.23 -16.43
N HIS A 127 29.37 -27.27 -16.06
CA HIS A 127 29.81 -28.66 -16.21
C HIS A 127 29.97 -29.07 -17.67
N ARG A 128 29.06 -28.65 -18.56
CA ARG A 128 29.14 -28.98 -19.99
C ARG A 128 30.29 -28.29 -20.71
N SER A 129 30.82 -27.19 -20.18
CA SER A 129 32.02 -26.55 -20.74
C SER A 129 33.29 -27.41 -20.60
N LEU A 130 33.27 -28.42 -19.71
CA LEU A 130 34.33 -29.43 -19.58
C LEU A 130 34.21 -30.53 -20.66
N TRP A 131 33.14 -30.52 -21.46
CA TRP A 131 33.00 -31.44 -22.58
C TRP A 131 33.70 -30.90 -23.82
N PRO A 132 34.06 -31.79 -24.77
CA PRO A 132 34.58 -31.34 -26.04
C PRO A 132 33.58 -30.42 -26.75
N SER A 133 34.07 -29.31 -27.29
CA SER A 133 33.28 -28.39 -28.13
C SER A 133 33.61 -28.61 -29.59
N VAL A 134 32.60 -28.45 -30.45
CA VAL A 134 32.72 -28.57 -31.89
C VAL A 134 32.21 -27.29 -32.51
N ASP A 135 33.12 -26.54 -33.14
CA ASP A 135 32.80 -25.30 -33.85
C ASP A 135 32.91 -25.54 -35.35
N PHE A 136 31.92 -25.09 -36.09
CA PHE A 136 31.97 -25.03 -37.55
C PHE A 136 32.36 -23.62 -37.96
N ALA A 137 33.43 -23.50 -38.74
CA ALA A 137 33.92 -22.23 -39.25
C ALA A 137 34.01 -22.27 -40.77
N THR A 138 33.46 -21.24 -41.41
CA THR A 138 33.62 -21.03 -42.85
C THR A 138 34.08 -19.61 -43.10
N GLN A 139 34.97 -19.44 -44.06
CA GLN A 139 35.48 -18.16 -44.48
C GLN A 139 35.52 -18.12 -46.00
N TYR A 140 35.02 -17.03 -46.57
CA TYR A 140 35.21 -16.70 -47.96
C TYR A 140 36.02 -15.40 -48.06
N ALA A 141 37.16 -15.46 -48.74
CA ALA A 141 38.05 -14.33 -48.91
C ALA A 141 38.25 -14.05 -50.41
N VAL A 142 38.11 -12.77 -50.77
CA VAL A 142 38.48 -12.25 -52.09
C VAL A 142 39.83 -11.56 -51.95
N LEU A 143 40.88 -12.22 -52.41
CA LEU A 143 42.25 -11.72 -52.29
C LEU A 143 42.51 -10.59 -53.31
N ALA A 144 43.18 -9.54 -52.85
CA ALA A 144 43.55 -8.40 -53.67
C ALA A 144 44.61 -8.79 -54.72
N LYS A 145 44.53 -8.17 -55.91
CA LYS A 145 45.50 -8.35 -57.00
C LYS A 145 46.53 -7.21 -57.10
N PHE A 146 46.39 -6.17 -56.28
CA PHE A 146 47.34 -5.04 -56.30
C PHE A 146 48.64 -5.45 -55.59
N ASN A 147 49.79 -4.92 -56.07
CA ASN A 147 51.16 -5.19 -55.60
C ASN A 147 51.93 -6.37 -56.26
N ASN A 148 51.84 -6.55 -57.58
CA ASN A 148 52.69 -7.46 -58.38
C ASN A 148 52.75 -8.93 -57.92
N TRP A 149 51.75 -9.40 -57.18
CA TRP A 149 51.72 -10.75 -56.61
C TRP A 149 51.88 -11.87 -57.66
N THR A 150 51.38 -11.65 -58.87
CA THR A 150 51.50 -12.55 -60.02
C THR A 150 52.92 -12.64 -60.61
N GLN A 151 53.87 -11.80 -60.17
CA GLN A 151 55.28 -11.86 -60.61
C GLN A 151 56.13 -12.78 -59.73
N PHE A 152 55.71 -13.03 -58.48
CA PHE A 152 56.48 -13.83 -57.51
C PHE A 152 55.95 -15.25 -57.32
N PHE A 153 54.70 -15.51 -57.73
CA PHE A 153 54.06 -16.83 -57.64
C PHE A 153 53.63 -17.30 -59.03
N PRO A 154 53.76 -18.60 -59.37
CA PRO A 154 53.36 -19.09 -60.69
C PRO A 154 51.89 -18.78 -60.98
N ASN A 155 51.56 -18.42 -62.23
CA ASN A 155 50.22 -17.98 -62.66
C ASN A 155 49.07 -18.96 -62.31
N ASN A 156 49.37 -20.22 -62.03
CA ASN A 156 48.40 -21.27 -61.69
C ASN A 156 48.33 -21.59 -60.18
N VAL A 157 49.03 -20.84 -59.32
CA VAL A 157 49.10 -21.10 -57.86
C VAL A 157 48.30 -20.07 -57.07
N PHE A 158 48.08 -18.87 -57.60
CA PHE A 158 47.31 -17.83 -56.94
C PHE A 158 45.82 -17.87 -57.30
N GLU A 159 44.98 -18.22 -56.34
CA GLU A 159 43.52 -18.16 -56.47
C GLU A 159 42.94 -16.95 -55.73
N ARG A 160 42.30 -16.03 -56.48
CA ARG A 160 41.68 -14.82 -55.91
C ARG A 160 40.50 -15.14 -55.00
N ASN A 161 39.67 -16.11 -55.40
CA ASN A 161 38.52 -16.53 -54.63
C ASN A 161 38.95 -17.71 -53.78
N ASN A 162 39.03 -17.51 -52.48
CA ASN A 162 39.43 -18.55 -51.54
C ASN A 162 38.26 -18.85 -50.60
N ALA A 163 37.88 -20.12 -50.52
CA ALA A 163 36.88 -20.60 -49.59
C ALA A 163 37.51 -21.62 -48.65
N THR A 164 37.38 -21.37 -47.34
CA THR A 164 37.81 -22.25 -46.28
C THR A 164 36.59 -22.76 -45.54
N VAL A 165 36.54 -24.08 -45.33
CA VAL A 165 35.55 -24.74 -44.48
C VAL A 165 36.33 -25.62 -43.51
N GLY A 166 36.05 -25.49 -42.22
CA GLY A 166 36.73 -26.23 -41.18
C GLY A 166 35.82 -26.55 -40.01
N VAL A 167 36.14 -27.63 -39.33
CA VAL A 167 35.55 -28.00 -38.04
C VAL A 167 36.67 -27.95 -37.01
N VAL A 168 36.47 -27.18 -35.93
CA VAL A 168 37.41 -27.08 -34.82
C VAL A 168 36.82 -27.87 -33.66
N ILE A 169 37.49 -28.96 -33.27
CA ILE A 169 37.12 -29.76 -32.10
C ILE A 169 38.11 -29.47 -30.99
N ARG A 170 37.63 -28.99 -29.84
CA ARG A 170 38.47 -28.64 -28.69
C ARG A 170 38.21 -29.61 -27.54
N PHE A 171 39.27 -30.28 -27.08
CA PHE A 171 39.21 -31.20 -25.94
C PHE A 171 39.90 -30.58 -24.71
N PRO A 172 39.15 -30.16 -23.67
CA PRO A 172 39.75 -29.61 -22.47
C PRO A 172 40.21 -30.74 -21.52
N PHE A 173 41.43 -31.24 -21.70
CA PHE A 173 41.96 -32.35 -20.88
C PHE A 173 42.34 -31.95 -19.44
N PHE A 174 42.73 -30.69 -19.22
CA PHE A 174 43.10 -30.19 -17.90
C PHE A 174 42.73 -28.70 -17.78
N ASN A 175 41.64 -28.41 -17.06
CA ASN A 175 41.20 -27.03 -16.79
C ASN A 175 40.71 -26.90 -15.33
N PRO A 176 41.63 -26.74 -14.37
CA PRO A 176 41.27 -26.64 -12.95
C PRO A 176 40.40 -25.42 -12.63
N SER A 177 40.60 -24.31 -13.37
CA SER A 177 39.76 -23.11 -13.23
C SER A 177 38.30 -23.42 -13.56
N GLN A 178 38.05 -24.16 -14.65
CA GLN A 178 36.71 -24.51 -15.06
C GLN A 178 36.03 -25.49 -14.10
N HIS A 179 36.78 -26.44 -13.55
CA HIS A 179 36.27 -27.29 -12.46
C HIS A 179 35.87 -26.48 -11.22
N ALA A 180 36.66 -25.46 -10.86
CA ALA A 180 36.31 -24.57 -9.75
C ALA A 180 35.05 -23.75 -10.06
N HIS A 181 34.89 -23.22 -11.29
CA HIS A 181 33.67 -22.53 -11.70
C HIS A 181 32.43 -23.42 -11.63
N ALA A 182 32.55 -24.69 -12.05
CA ALA A 182 31.46 -25.67 -11.95
C ALA A 182 31.04 -25.91 -10.49
N GLN A 183 32.02 -26.08 -9.58
CA GLN A 183 31.75 -26.24 -8.14
C GLN A 183 31.11 -25.00 -7.51
N VAL A 184 31.55 -23.80 -7.89
CA VAL A 184 30.95 -22.54 -7.45
C VAL A 184 29.50 -22.45 -7.93
N ALA A 185 29.23 -22.80 -9.19
CA ALA A 185 27.89 -22.77 -9.74
C ALA A 185 26.95 -23.80 -9.07
N ASP A 186 27.46 -24.96 -8.66
CA ASP A 186 26.70 -25.92 -7.84
C ASP A 186 26.33 -25.32 -6.48
N ALA A 187 27.28 -24.67 -5.81
CA ALA A 187 27.05 -24.01 -4.53
C ALA A 187 26.03 -22.85 -4.67
N GLU A 188 26.12 -22.06 -5.76
CA GLU A 188 25.15 -21.02 -6.09
C GLU A 188 23.75 -21.59 -6.35
N ALA A 189 23.63 -22.72 -7.05
CA ALA A 189 22.36 -23.39 -7.27
C ALA A 189 21.75 -23.92 -5.97
N ILE A 190 22.55 -24.51 -5.07
CA ILE A 190 22.10 -24.93 -3.74
C ILE A 190 21.63 -23.73 -2.92
N ARG A 191 22.42 -22.64 -2.93
CA ARG A 191 22.06 -21.40 -2.24
C ARG A 191 20.74 -20.83 -2.77
N ALA A 192 20.55 -20.76 -4.08
CA ALA A 192 19.33 -20.24 -4.68
C ALA A 192 18.10 -21.09 -4.31
N ASN A 193 18.24 -22.42 -4.22
CA ASN A 193 17.16 -23.28 -3.71
C ASN A 193 16.83 -22.99 -2.24
N LYS A 194 17.84 -22.72 -1.40
CA LYS A 194 17.62 -22.32 0.00
C LYS A 194 16.99 -20.93 0.12
N GLU A 195 17.28 -20.03 -0.82
CA GLU A 195 16.63 -18.73 -0.91
C GLU A 195 15.14 -18.84 -1.24
N VAL A 196 14.71 -19.83 -2.02
CA VAL A 196 13.28 -20.14 -2.22
C VAL A 196 12.62 -20.51 -0.90
N GLU A 197 13.21 -21.42 -0.12
CA GLU A 197 12.68 -21.81 1.20
C GLU A 197 12.60 -20.62 2.16
N ALA A 198 13.66 -19.80 2.21
CA ALA A 198 13.70 -18.59 3.02
C ALA A 198 12.61 -17.58 2.61
N THR A 199 12.43 -17.37 1.31
CA THR A 199 11.41 -16.46 0.77
C THR A 199 9.99 -16.96 1.08
N LYS A 200 9.73 -18.27 0.93
CA LYS A 200 8.45 -18.87 1.33
C LYS A 200 8.15 -18.66 2.81
N ASN A 201 9.14 -18.91 3.68
CA ASN A 201 9.00 -18.69 5.11
C ASN A 201 8.75 -17.22 5.44
N GLN A 202 9.45 -16.29 4.77
CA GLN A 202 9.23 -14.86 4.95
C GLN A 202 7.82 -14.45 4.56
N VAL A 203 7.30 -14.92 3.41
CA VAL A 203 5.93 -14.63 2.97
C VAL A 203 4.91 -15.18 3.97
N SER A 204 5.06 -16.42 4.43
CA SER A 204 4.16 -17.00 5.44
C SER A 204 4.20 -16.25 6.78
N GLN A 205 5.38 -15.79 7.22
CA GLN A 205 5.49 -14.96 8.41
C GLN A 205 4.83 -13.59 8.23
N GLN A 206 4.98 -12.97 7.06
CA GLN A 206 4.33 -11.70 6.74
C GLN A 206 2.81 -11.85 6.68
N GLU A 207 2.30 -12.89 6.04
CA GLU A 207 0.87 -13.20 6.01
C GLU A 207 0.31 -13.38 7.42
N LEU A 208 0.98 -14.18 8.27
CA LEU A 208 0.57 -14.39 9.65
C LEU A 208 0.51 -13.07 10.43
N LYS A 209 1.52 -12.20 10.28
CA LYS A 209 1.53 -10.87 10.91
C LYS A 209 0.36 -10.01 10.44
N LEU A 210 0.07 -10.00 9.13
CA LEU A 210 -1.07 -9.25 8.58
C LEU A 210 -2.40 -9.78 9.13
N ARG A 211 -2.59 -11.10 9.20
CA ARG A 211 -3.80 -11.69 9.78
C ARG A 211 -3.99 -11.31 11.25
N ARG A 212 -2.92 -11.38 12.06
CA ARG A 212 -2.95 -10.95 13.46
C ARG A 212 -3.25 -9.46 13.59
N SER A 213 -2.71 -8.63 12.72
CA SER A 213 -3.02 -7.21 12.68
C SER A 213 -4.49 -6.95 12.34
N VAL A 214 -5.07 -7.68 11.38
CA VAL A 214 -6.51 -7.59 11.06
C VAL A 214 -7.37 -8.01 12.25
N GLU A 215 -7.03 -9.10 12.92
CA GLU A 215 -7.74 -9.57 14.13
C GLU A 215 -7.70 -8.52 15.25
N GLN A 216 -6.54 -7.93 15.50
CA GLN A 216 -6.37 -6.86 16.49
C GLN A 216 -7.16 -5.60 16.12
N LEU A 217 -7.11 -5.17 14.86
CA LEU A 217 -7.84 -3.99 14.39
C LEU A 217 -9.35 -4.21 14.40
N GLN A 218 -9.81 -5.44 14.16
CA GLN A 218 -11.22 -5.79 14.27
C GLN A 218 -11.70 -5.70 15.73
N ALA A 219 -10.90 -6.19 16.69
CA ALA A 219 -11.22 -6.02 18.11
C ALA A 219 -11.20 -4.53 18.53
N ALA A 220 -10.25 -3.74 18.03
CA ALA A 220 -10.17 -2.29 18.31
C ALA A 220 -11.35 -1.52 17.71
N GLN A 221 -11.82 -1.92 16.51
CA GLN A 221 -13.02 -1.36 15.90
C GLN A 221 -14.26 -1.66 16.75
N GLN A 222 -14.42 -2.89 17.25
CA GLN A 222 -15.53 -3.25 18.16
C GLN A 222 -15.52 -2.43 19.45
N VAL A 223 -14.34 -2.18 20.03
CA VAL A 223 -14.21 -1.30 21.21
C VAL A 223 -14.65 0.13 20.86
N SER A 224 -14.19 0.66 19.72
CA SER A 224 -14.54 2.03 19.28
C SER A 224 -16.04 2.18 18.99
N GLU A 225 -16.67 1.13 18.48
CA GLU A 225 -18.11 1.05 18.23
C GLU A 225 -18.90 1.13 19.53
N LEU A 226 -18.55 0.30 20.52
CA LEU A 226 -19.15 0.33 21.85
C LEU A 226 -18.93 1.67 22.57
N GLU A 227 -17.75 2.26 22.46
CA GLU A 227 -17.48 3.58 23.05
C GLU A 227 -18.36 4.67 22.43
N TYR A 228 -18.62 4.59 21.11
CA TYR A 228 -19.52 5.50 20.43
C TYR A 228 -20.98 5.31 20.87
N GLU A 229 -21.46 4.06 20.97
CA GLU A 229 -22.81 3.74 21.47
C GLU A 229 -23.03 4.24 22.91
N ILE A 230 -22.03 4.07 23.78
CA ILE A 230 -22.06 4.59 25.16
C ILE A 230 -22.12 6.11 25.15
N ALA A 231 -21.30 6.78 24.34
CA ALA A 231 -21.32 8.24 24.23
C ALA A 231 -22.66 8.76 23.69
N GLN A 232 -23.28 8.04 22.75
CA GLN A 232 -24.59 8.38 22.20
C GLN A 232 -25.66 8.30 23.29
N SER A 233 -25.65 7.20 24.05
CA SER A 233 -26.55 7.00 25.19
C SER A 233 -26.34 8.06 26.28
N ASN A 234 -25.10 8.50 26.51
CA ASN A 234 -24.78 9.56 27.47
C ASN A 234 -25.35 10.92 27.03
N VAL A 235 -25.24 11.28 25.75
CA VAL A 235 -25.86 12.51 25.21
C VAL A 235 -27.36 12.49 25.43
N GLU A 236 -28.03 11.37 25.14
CA GLU A 236 -29.47 11.24 25.35
C GLU A 236 -29.86 11.39 26.83
N ALA A 237 -29.11 10.75 27.74
CA ALA A 237 -29.34 10.86 29.18
C ALA A 237 -29.14 12.31 29.70
N VAL A 238 -28.10 13.00 29.21
CA VAL A 238 -27.84 14.40 29.57
C VAL A 238 -28.93 15.32 29.01
N ASP A 239 -29.38 15.13 27.77
CA ASP A 239 -30.48 15.90 27.19
C ASP A 239 -31.79 15.75 28.00
N ILE A 240 -32.08 14.55 28.53
CA ILE A 240 -33.21 14.32 29.44
C ILE A 240 -33.01 15.06 30.78
N ARG A 241 -31.81 15.05 31.35
CA ARG A 241 -31.50 15.80 32.58
C ARG A 241 -31.60 17.31 32.39
N ILE A 242 -31.20 17.83 31.23
CA ILE A 242 -31.36 19.25 30.88
C ILE A 242 -32.86 19.60 30.82
N LYS A 243 -33.69 18.77 30.16
CA LYS A 243 -35.14 18.96 30.09
C LYS A 243 -35.83 18.92 31.46
N SER A 244 -35.31 18.12 32.40
CA SER A 244 -35.81 18.05 33.78
C SER A 244 -35.19 19.10 34.73
N GLY A 245 -34.28 19.95 34.23
CA GLY A 245 -33.61 20.99 35.02
C GLY A 245 -32.53 20.48 35.98
N THR A 246 -32.13 19.22 35.85
CA THR A 246 -31.12 18.56 36.72
C THR A 246 -29.72 18.48 36.09
N ALA A 247 -29.54 19.02 34.88
CA ALA A 247 -28.24 19.22 34.22
C ALA A 247 -28.19 20.58 33.53
N THR A 248 -26.97 21.08 33.31
CA THR A 248 -26.72 22.35 32.62
C THR A 248 -26.57 22.18 31.11
N VAL A 249 -26.80 23.24 30.33
CA VAL A 249 -26.53 23.25 28.88
C VAL A 249 -25.06 22.93 28.58
N ASN A 250 -24.15 23.36 29.45
CA ASN A 250 -22.71 23.09 29.33
C ASN A 250 -22.39 21.59 29.47
N GLU A 251 -23.09 20.86 30.35
CA GLU A 251 -22.99 19.39 30.42
C GLU A 251 -23.42 18.74 29.08
N GLY A 252 -24.46 19.25 28.44
CA GLY A 252 -24.92 18.76 27.14
C GLY A 252 -23.91 18.97 26.02
N GLU A 253 -23.31 20.16 25.95
CA GLU A 253 -22.26 20.46 24.96
C GLU A 253 -20.99 19.62 25.17
N GLN A 254 -20.63 19.36 26.43
CA GLN A 254 -19.51 18.47 26.75
C GLN A 254 -19.79 17.04 26.30
N ALA A 255 -20.99 16.51 26.57
CA ALA A 255 -21.39 15.18 26.13
C ALA A 255 -21.39 15.06 24.59
N ARG A 256 -21.87 16.09 23.87
CA ARG A 256 -21.83 16.13 22.39
C ARG A 256 -20.41 16.17 21.86
N THR A 257 -19.52 16.95 22.48
CA THR A 257 -18.10 16.99 22.11
C THR A 257 -17.44 15.62 22.27
N GLU A 258 -17.76 14.90 23.35
CA GLU A 258 -17.29 13.53 23.58
C GLU A 258 -17.85 12.56 22.53
N LEU A 259 -19.15 12.63 22.22
CA LEU A 259 -19.78 11.85 21.16
C LEU A 259 -19.06 12.02 19.82
N TYR A 260 -18.79 13.26 19.40
CA TYR A 260 -18.05 13.52 18.16
C TYR A 260 -16.62 12.98 18.20
N ALA A 261 -15.96 13.05 19.35
CA ALA A 261 -14.63 12.46 19.50
C ALA A 261 -14.67 10.92 19.34
N LYS A 262 -15.68 10.24 19.92
CA LYS A 262 -15.87 8.80 19.77
C LYS A 262 -16.28 8.40 18.36
N TYR A 263 -17.14 9.18 17.71
CA TYR A 263 -17.51 8.98 16.31
C TYR A 263 -16.28 9.03 15.40
N ASN A 264 -15.43 10.05 15.57
CA ASN A 264 -14.20 10.17 14.79
C ASN A 264 -13.23 9.00 15.05
N ALA A 265 -13.08 8.57 16.30
CA ALA A 265 -12.27 7.40 16.64
C ALA A 265 -12.79 6.11 15.97
N LEU A 266 -14.11 5.93 15.90
CA LEU A 266 -14.73 4.82 15.17
C LEU A 266 -14.44 4.91 13.66
N GLN A 267 -14.51 6.09 13.04
CA GLN A 267 -14.17 6.26 11.62
C GLN A 267 -12.69 5.93 11.36
N ASP A 268 -11.78 6.40 12.22
CA ASP A 268 -10.35 6.10 12.14
C ASP A 268 -10.12 4.58 12.26
N ALA A 269 -10.78 3.90 13.21
CA ALA A 269 -10.68 2.45 13.40
C ALA A 269 -11.24 1.64 12.20
N ASN A 270 -12.37 2.06 11.64
CA ASN A 270 -12.95 1.46 10.44
C ASN A 270 -12.01 1.56 9.24
N PHE A 271 -11.41 2.73 9.04
CA PHE A 271 -10.47 2.95 7.94
C PHE A 271 -9.20 2.10 8.07
N GLU A 272 -8.61 2.02 9.27
CA GLU A 272 -7.42 1.19 9.50
C GLU A 272 -7.72 -0.30 9.31
N LEU A 273 -8.89 -0.78 9.78
CA LEU A 273 -9.33 -2.16 9.53
C LEU A 273 -9.51 -2.43 8.03
N LEU A 274 -10.15 -1.51 7.30
CA LEU A 274 -10.35 -1.62 5.86
C LEU A 274 -9.00 -1.71 5.13
N ARG A 275 -8.06 -0.83 5.47
CA ARG A 275 -6.70 -0.83 4.92
C ARG A 275 -5.96 -2.13 5.20
N ALA A 276 -6.05 -2.66 6.41
CA ALA A 276 -5.41 -3.92 6.79
C ALA A 276 -6.00 -5.11 6.02
N ARG A 277 -7.32 -5.15 5.85
CA ARG A 277 -8.00 -6.20 5.06
C ARG A 277 -7.61 -6.15 3.58
N VAL A 278 -7.57 -4.98 2.97
CA VAL A 278 -7.10 -4.81 1.57
C VAL A 278 -5.64 -5.26 1.43
N ASN A 279 -4.78 -4.92 2.38
CA ASN A 279 -3.38 -5.36 2.38
C ASN A 279 -3.26 -6.89 2.48
N LEU A 280 -4.13 -7.54 3.26
CA LEU A 280 -4.17 -9.00 3.35
C LEU A 280 -4.62 -9.63 2.02
N LEU A 281 -5.68 -9.10 1.40
CA LEU A 281 -6.14 -9.56 0.07
C LEU A 281 -5.04 -9.43 -0.99
N ARG A 282 -4.26 -8.34 -0.94
CA ARG A 282 -3.10 -8.15 -1.82
C ARG A 282 -2.02 -9.21 -1.58
N MET A 283 -1.72 -9.52 -0.32
CA MET A 283 -0.72 -10.52 0.06
C MET A 283 -1.13 -11.94 -0.36
N THR A 284 -2.42 -12.27 -0.28
CA THR A 284 -2.94 -13.61 -0.61
C THR A 284 -3.27 -13.78 -2.10
N GLY A 285 -3.13 -12.73 -2.91
CA GLY A 285 -3.51 -12.74 -4.32
C GLY A 285 -5.02 -12.69 -4.58
N GLU A 286 -5.84 -12.46 -3.54
CA GLU A 286 -7.31 -12.45 -3.63
C GLU A 286 -7.88 -11.08 -4.02
N LEU A 287 -7.06 -10.03 -4.06
CA LEU A 287 -7.50 -8.65 -4.32
C LEU A 287 -8.23 -8.50 -5.66
N GLU A 288 -7.70 -9.08 -6.74
CA GLU A 288 -8.30 -8.99 -8.08
C GLU A 288 -9.70 -9.61 -8.11
N SER A 289 -9.84 -10.83 -7.57
CA SER A 289 -11.14 -11.51 -7.46
C SER A 289 -12.15 -10.74 -6.60
N TRP A 290 -11.69 -9.97 -5.61
CA TRP A 290 -12.57 -9.12 -4.83
C TRP A 290 -13.03 -7.89 -5.62
N VAL A 291 -12.14 -7.24 -6.35
CA VAL A 291 -12.48 -6.08 -7.20
C VAL A 291 -13.46 -6.49 -8.29
N ASP A 292 -13.30 -7.66 -8.90
CA ASP A 292 -14.19 -8.12 -9.97
C ASP A 292 -15.62 -8.42 -9.50
N ARG A 293 -15.84 -8.64 -8.19
CA ARG A 293 -17.20 -8.77 -7.62
C ARG A 293 -17.95 -7.43 -7.52
N ALA A 294 -17.26 -6.30 -7.73
CA ALA A 294 -17.87 -4.98 -7.73
C ALA A 294 -18.42 -4.55 -9.10
N LYS A 295 -18.08 -5.29 -10.16
CA LYS A 295 -18.59 -5.07 -11.53
C LYS A 295 -19.94 -5.76 -11.71
#